data_AF-A0A947A8J0-F1
#
_entry.id   AF-A0A947A8J0-F1
#
_cell.length_a   1.000
_cell.length_b   1.000
_cell.length_c   1.000
_cell.angle_alpha   90.00
_cell.angle_beta   90.00
_cell.angle_gamma   90.00
#
_symmetry.space_group_name_H-M   'P 1'
#
loop_
_entity.id
_entity.type
_entity.pdbx_description
1 polymer ?
#
loop_
_entity_poly.entity_id
_entity_poly.type
_entity_poly.pdbx_seq_one_letter_code
_entity_poly.pdbx_strand_id
1 'polypeptide(L)'
;MQREMILLLASVLLWSACSTDASDTEEQTGPDDMPMIARTAIPDANFEQALIDLDLDDEVDGFVNTNSIKDIEDLVIEDKGIASLSGIEDFTALVGLWVSRNDLTTL
;
A
#
# COMPACT_ATOMS: atom_id res chain seq x y z
N MET A 1 -37.13 -27.62 -27.12
CA MET A 1 -36.96 -27.41 -25.67
C MET A 1 -37.13 -25.93 -25.40
N GLN A 2 -38.19 -25.57 -24.65
CA GLN A 2 -38.35 -24.38 -23.79
C GLN A 2 -38.33 -22.98 -24.45
N ARG A 3 -39.18 -22.00 -24.11
CA ARG A 3 -40.39 -21.89 -23.28
C ARG A 3 -40.94 -20.47 -23.52
N GLU A 4 -42.18 -20.39 -23.99
CA GLU A 4 -43.30 -19.53 -23.54
C GLU A 4 -42.89 -18.31 -22.66
N MET A 5 -43.06 -17.06 -23.12
CA MET A 5 -44.29 -16.24 -23.07
C MET A 5 -44.29 -15.29 -21.84
N ILE A 6 -44.32 -13.97 -22.11
CA ILE A 6 -45.29 -12.97 -21.62
C ILE A 6 -44.69 -11.56 -21.70
N LEU A 7 -45.19 -10.81 -22.67
CA LEU A 7 -45.18 -9.35 -22.77
C LEU A 7 -46.38 -8.80 -21.98
N LEU A 8 -46.17 -7.83 -21.08
CA LEU A 8 -47.19 -6.86 -20.61
C LEU A 8 -46.43 -5.58 -20.22
N LEU A 9 -46.27 -4.59 -21.12
CA LEU A 9 -47.16 -3.44 -21.35
C LEU A 9 -47.50 -2.64 -20.08
N ALA A 10 -46.88 -1.46 -19.91
CA ALA A 10 -47.57 -0.18 -19.74
C ALA A 10 -46.57 0.97 -19.50
N SER A 11 -46.57 1.90 -20.45
CA SER A 11 -46.07 3.28 -20.34
C SER A 11 -46.72 4.05 -19.19
N VAL A 12 -45.97 4.94 -18.53
CA VAL A 12 -46.23 6.40 -18.48
C VAL A 12 -45.35 7.02 -17.38
N LEU A 13 -44.74 8.13 -17.78
CA LEU A 13 -43.96 9.09 -17.00
C LEU A 13 -44.51 9.32 -15.59
N LEU A 14 -43.61 9.44 -14.62
CA LEU A 14 -43.54 10.63 -13.78
C LEU A 14 -42.18 10.68 -13.08
N TRP A 15 -41.37 11.62 -13.56
CA TRP A 15 -40.48 12.46 -12.79
C TRP A 15 -40.98 12.62 -11.34
N SER A 16 -40.50 11.78 -10.42
CA SER A 16 -40.67 12.06 -9.01
C SER A 16 -39.45 12.83 -8.55
N ALA A 17 -39.53 14.16 -8.67
CA ALA A 17 -38.71 15.03 -7.85
C ALA A 17 -39.29 14.94 -6.44
N CYS A 18 -38.84 13.96 -5.66
CA CYS A 18 -39.01 13.99 -4.22
C CYS A 18 -37.70 14.50 -3.64
N SER A 19 -37.61 15.82 -3.55
CA SER A 19 -36.75 16.47 -2.58
C SER A 19 -37.25 16.03 -1.21
N THR A 20 -36.43 15.31 -0.46
CA THR A 20 -36.54 15.29 0.99
C THR A 20 -35.13 15.42 1.53
N ASP A 21 -34.85 16.63 1.98
CA ASP A 21 -33.69 17.00 2.80
C ASP A 21 -33.69 16.11 4.05
N ALA A 22 -32.80 15.13 4.04
CA ALA A 22 -32.23 14.55 5.24
C ALA A 22 -30.74 14.46 4.96
N SER A 23 -29.98 15.32 5.63
CA SER A 23 -28.53 15.29 5.69
C SER A 23 -28.08 14.03 6.40
N ASP A 24 -28.15 12.90 5.72
CA ASP A 24 -27.31 11.76 6.01
C ASP A 24 -26.14 11.89 5.04
N THR A 25 -25.01 12.38 5.56
CA THR A 25 -23.72 12.16 4.94
C THR A 25 -23.47 10.67 4.98
N GLU A 26 -24.09 9.95 4.05
CA GLU A 26 -23.55 8.68 3.60
C GLU A 26 -22.28 9.06 2.86
N GLU A 27 -21.16 8.97 3.57
CA GLU A 27 -19.85 8.89 2.96
C GLU A 27 -19.81 7.60 2.15
N GLN A 28 -20.48 7.66 1.00
CA GLN A 28 -20.46 6.66 -0.02
C GLN A 28 -19.09 6.76 -0.66
N THR A 29 -18.11 6.10 -0.04
CA THR A 29 -16.81 5.84 -0.66
C THR A 29 -17.09 5.09 -1.95
N GLY A 30 -17.01 5.81 -3.07
CA GLY A 30 -17.24 5.25 -4.40
C GLY A 30 -16.26 4.11 -4.70
N PRO A 31 -16.47 3.36 -5.79
CA PRO A 31 -15.59 2.26 -6.20
C PRO A 31 -14.14 2.68 -6.56
N ASP A 32 -13.77 3.94 -6.33
CA ASP A 32 -12.47 4.53 -6.64
C ASP A 32 -11.54 4.65 -5.42
N ASP A 33 -11.98 4.31 -4.21
CA ASP A 33 -11.14 4.31 -3.00
C ASP A 33 -10.61 2.90 -2.71
N MET A 34 -9.85 2.35 -3.65
CA MET A 34 -8.93 1.25 -3.33
C MET A 34 -7.75 1.86 -2.59
N PRO A 35 -7.42 1.44 -1.36
CA PRO A 35 -6.29 2.00 -0.64
C PRO A 35 -5.03 1.75 -1.46
N MET A 36 -4.44 2.82 -1.98
CA MET A 36 -3.13 2.79 -2.62
C MET A 36 -2.12 2.41 -1.54
N ILE A 37 -1.56 1.20 -1.63
CA ILE A 37 -0.46 0.79 -0.77
C ILE A 37 0.81 1.44 -1.30
N ALA A 38 1.36 2.39 -0.54
CA ALA A 38 2.67 2.96 -0.81
C ALA A 38 3.76 1.91 -0.62
N ARG A 39 4.67 1.81 -1.59
CA ARG A 39 5.78 0.85 -1.63
C ARG A 39 7.08 1.61 -1.84
N THR A 40 8.09 1.24 -1.08
CA THR A 40 9.46 1.77 -1.18
C THR A 40 10.32 0.74 -1.89
N ALA A 41 11.06 1.16 -2.92
CA ALA A 41 11.93 0.25 -3.67
C ALA A 41 13.21 -0.04 -2.87
N ILE A 42 13.50 -1.33 -2.67
CA ILE A 42 14.68 -1.84 -1.98
C ILE A 42 15.41 -2.80 -2.93
N PRO A 43 16.17 -2.29 -3.93
CA PRO A 43 16.74 -3.11 -5.00
C PRO A 43 17.86 -4.04 -4.53
N ASP A 44 18.45 -3.80 -3.35
CA ASP A 44 19.45 -4.66 -2.75
C ASP A 44 18.77 -5.77 -1.93
N ALA A 45 18.84 -7.00 -2.42
CA ALA A 45 18.21 -8.15 -1.78
C ALA A 45 18.73 -8.44 -0.36
N ASN A 46 19.97 -8.06 -0.03
CA ASN A 46 20.49 -8.22 1.33
C ASN A 46 19.94 -7.14 2.26
N PHE A 47 19.69 -5.93 1.76
CA PHE A 47 18.98 -4.90 2.53
C PHE A 47 17.55 -5.36 2.81
N GLU A 48 16.81 -5.80 1.78
CA GLU A 48 15.44 -6.29 1.95
C GLU A 48 15.38 -7.52 2.88
N GLN A 49 16.30 -8.48 2.74
CA GLN A 49 16.40 -9.61 3.67
C GLN A 49 16.66 -9.16 5.12
N ALA A 50 17.44 -8.10 5.33
CA ALA A 50 17.64 -7.56 6.67
C ALA A 50 16.37 -6.90 7.24
N LEU A 51 15.48 -6.37 6.40
CA LEU A 51 14.16 -5.88 6.81
C LEU A 51 13.22 -7.04 7.17
N ILE A 52 13.25 -8.15 6.43
CA ILE A 52 12.52 -9.39 6.77
C ILE A 52 13.00 -9.96 8.10
N ASP A 53 14.32 -10.01 8.33
CA ASP A 53 14.91 -10.47 9.59
C ASP A 53 14.46 -9.64 10.81
N LEU A 54 13.98 -8.40 10.57
CA LEU A 54 13.46 -7.47 11.57
C LEU A 54 11.92 -7.45 11.63
N ASP A 55 11.24 -8.37 10.92
CA ASP A 55 9.78 -8.43 10.79
C ASP A 55 9.15 -7.16 10.16
N LEU A 56 9.87 -6.46 9.29
CA LEU A 56 9.40 -5.24 8.59
C LEU A 56 8.89 -5.51 7.17
N ASP A 57 9.20 -6.68 6.62
CA ASP A 57 8.78 -7.15 5.29
C ASP A 57 8.59 -8.68 5.30
N ASP A 58 7.92 -9.21 4.28
CA ASP A 58 7.53 -10.63 4.21
C ASP A 58 8.29 -11.42 3.14
N GLU A 59 8.73 -10.78 2.06
CA GLU A 59 9.34 -11.43 0.90
C GLU A 59 10.45 -10.57 0.30
N VAL A 60 11.42 -11.20 -0.39
CA VAL A 60 12.46 -10.48 -1.14
C VAL A 60 11.93 -10.22 -2.55
N ASP A 61 11.15 -9.15 -2.71
CA ASP A 61 10.48 -8.79 -3.98
C ASP A 61 10.95 -7.46 -4.59
N GLY A 62 11.93 -6.81 -3.96
CA GLY A 62 12.51 -5.53 -4.32
C GLY A 62 11.75 -4.34 -3.73
N PHE A 63 10.81 -4.55 -2.81
CA PHE A 63 10.04 -3.47 -2.21
C PHE A 63 9.48 -3.81 -0.83
N VAL A 64 9.50 -2.81 0.06
CA VAL A 64 8.85 -2.86 1.36
C VAL A 64 7.60 -1.98 1.40
N ASN A 65 6.61 -2.31 2.25
CA ASN A 65 5.49 -1.41 2.52
C ASN A 65 5.99 -0.17 3.27
N THR A 66 5.81 1.02 2.70
CA THR A 66 6.30 2.28 3.28
C THR A 66 5.71 2.52 4.69
N ASN A 67 4.49 2.06 4.96
CA ASN A 67 3.90 2.19 6.30
C ASN A 67 4.61 1.32 7.35
N SER A 68 5.28 0.24 6.96
CA SER A 68 6.04 -0.62 7.89
C SER A 68 7.35 0.02 8.34
N ILE A 69 7.93 0.92 7.52
CA ILE A 69 9.27 1.48 7.74
C ILE A 69 9.30 2.95 8.19
N LYS A 70 8.25 3.73 7.88
CA LYS A 70 8.26 5.20 8.06
C LYS A 70 8.44 5.66 9.51
N ASP A 71 8.04 4.83 10.47
CA ASP A 71 8.04 5.11 11.91
C ASP A 71 9.26 4.47 12.63
N ILE A 72 10.19 3.86 11.88
CA ILE A 72 11.41 3.27 12.44
C ILE A 72 12.42 4.37 12.76
N GLU A 73 12.72 4.55 14.04
CA GLU A 73 13.68 5.54 14.53
C GLU A 73 15.13 5.04 14.52
N ASP A 74 15.33 3.74 14.76
CA ASP A 74 16.65 3.10 14.87
C ASP A 74 16.71 1.84 13.99
N LEU A 75 17.69 1.78 13.09
CA LEU A 75 17.91 0.64 12.19
C LEU A 75 19.31 0.07 12.37
N VAL A 76 19.39 -1.19 12.82
CA VAL A 76 20.65 -1.92 13.06
C VAL A 76 20.72 -3.10 12.09
N ILE A 77 21.52 -2.93 11.03
CA ILE A 77 21.67 -3.90 9.93
C ILE A 77 23.16 -4.10 9.59
N GLU A 78 23.96 -4.33 10.62
CA GLU A 78 25.41 -4.56 10.51
C GLU A 78 25.74 -5.97 10.00
N ASP A 79 26.83 -6.11 9.25
CA ASP A 79 27.37 -7.42 8.83
C ASP A 79 26.38 -8.26 8.01
N LYS A 80 25.65 -7.60 7.11
CA LYS A 80 24.60 -8.20 6.26
C LYS A 80 24.99 -8.33 4.78
N GLY A 81 26.19 -7.89 4.41
CA GLY A 81 26.64 -7.89 3.01
C GLY A 81 25.84 -6.94 2.11
N ILE A 82 25.29 -5.86 2.69
CA ILE A 82 24.49 -4.87 1.97
C ILE A 82 25.42 -4.01 1.09
N ALA A 83 25.08 -3.86 -0.19
CA ALA A 83 25.86 -3.07 -1.13
C ALA A 83 25.20 -1.72 -1.46
N SER A 84 23.88 -1.61 -1.33
CA SER A 84 23.10 -0.37 -1.50
C SER A 84 22.06 -0.18 -0.41
N LEU A 85 21.90 1.07 0.05
CA LEU A 85 20.81 1.47 0.96
C LEU A 85 19.67 2.20 0.23
N SER A 86 19.59 2.12 -1.10
CA SER A 86 18.52 2.80 -1.85
C SER A 86 17.13 2.44 -1.29
N GLY A 87 16.30 3.46 -1.08
CA GLY A 87 15.02 3.36 -0.38
C GLY A 87 15.09 3.74 1.11
N ILE A 88 16.28 3.93 1.68
CA ILE A 88 16.45 4.40 3.06
C ILE A 88 15.86 5.81 3.28
N GLU A 89 15.71 6.61 2.25
CA GLU A 89 15.11 7.94 2.29
C GLU A 89 13.63 7.95 2.74
N ASP A 90 12.93 6.82 2.58
CA ASP A 90 11.53 6.67 3.00
C ASP A 90 11.38 6.26 4.48
N PHE A 91 12.49 6.01 5.18
CA PHE A 91 12.50 5.82 6.64
C PHE A 91 12.42 7.19 7.34
N THR A 92 11.27 7.85 7.26
CA THR A 92 11.12 9.27 7.61
C THR A 92 11.37 9.62 9.08
N ALA A 93 11.22 8.65 9.99
CA ALA A 93 11.51 8.82 11.41
C ALA A 93 12.96 8.46 11.80
N LEU A 94 13.78 7.96 10.86
CA LEU A 94 15.10 7.40 11.17
C LEU A 94 16.04 8.46 11.74
N VAL A 95 16.55 8.19 12.94
CA VAL A 95 17.54 9.01 13.65
C VAL A 95 18.85 8.25 13.82
N GLY A 96 18.78 6.95 14.09
CA GLY A 96 19.94 6.07 14.26
C GLY A 96 20.06 5.04 13.15
N LEU A 97 21.24 4.97 12.50
CA LEU A 97 21.53 4.00 11.45
C LEU A 97 22.89 3.34 11.68
N TRP A 98 22.89 2.04 11.95
CA TRP A 98 24.10 1.23 12.14
C TRP A 98 24.23 0.20 11.03
N VAL A 99 25.12 0.50 10.09
CA VAL A 99 25.35 -0.26 8.86
C VAL A 99 26.79 -0.75 8.75
N SER A 100 27.51 -0.84 9.87
CA SER A 100 28.93 -1.20 9.86
C SER A 100 29.14 -2.64 9.35
N ARG A 101 30.32 -2.92 8.80
CA ARG A 101 30.69 -4.23 8.22
C ARG A 101 29.81 -4.66 7.02
N ASN A 102 29.29 -3.70 6.26
CA ASN A 102 28.66 -3.93 4.95
C ASN A 102 29.56 -3.46 3.80
N ASP A 103 29.23 -3.86 2.58
CA ASP A 103 29.97 -3.58 1.35
C ASP A 103 29.38 -2.38 0.59
N LEU A 104 29.01 -1.32 1.33
CA LEU A 104 28.27 -0.17 0.79
C LEU A 104 29.04 0.52 -0.35
N THR A 105 28.40 0.58 -1.51
CA THR A 105 28.86 1.33 -2.67
C THR A 105 27.92 2.47 -3.05
N THR A 106 26.66 2.38 -2.61
CA THR A 106 25.59 3.33 -2.91
C THR A 106 24.73 3.56 -1.66
N LEU A 107 24.17 4.76 -1.55
CA LEU A 107 23.14 5.12 -0.58
C LEU A 107 21.81 5.29 -1.30
#